data_AF-A0A956BA53-F1
#
_entry.id   AF-A0A956BA53-F1
#
_cell.length_a   1.000
_cell.length_b   1.000
_cell.length_c   1.000
_cell.angle_alpha   90.00
_cell.angle_beta   90.00
_cell.angle_gamma   90.00
#
_symmetry.space_group_name_H-M   'P 1'
#
loop_
_entity.id
_entity.type
_entity.pdbx_description
1 polymer ?
#
loop_
_entity_poly.entity_id
_entity_poly.type
_entity_poly.pdbx_seq_one_letter_code
_entity_poly.pdbx_strand_id
1 'polypeptide(L)'
;APPPAFEPTVQRSCPGDEGCATAMGALRVGASAQVISDIGFERPLHAYLAPRADCNELQQLPDPRCGALDSDFLKNCGADRLCEGDEGYPGPDPDGSEGDRDDDDEPLYDYFRDCGLDDVCPHEDGNCGADDLCPGDEGYPGPDADGSETYPGPDEGEGDQKFQGLWLAGFQLNRPAMGVRDPTWARTVAIEQGETLVTVTSIDAVGLFYDDIVRIRTQARALLAERLPGVDVDLIVVQATHSHEVPDTMGLWAGEVNPDIPIPLESAVSPRYMARLQAQAALSIVEAIEALQPADMRIARTYTGAEGLVKDSREPIVINDELGVVRFSDARGGTIATLVNWGNHPEALDDTNNLISADFPGALRTAIEQGVPDSAGTEAREGIGGVAIFVQGTVGGLMTPLNVPVLDRMGAPLPNPSFLRSDVIGWRLADIALDALESGEAEDVEAPDLAFAATAYKIPVHNRVYHLGFIAGLFDRQLYDWNDRGVINDRNLPHVLSETAIVTLGPLTLYTVPGELFPELAIGGYDGAKAFGRPVVAPDDPLAPDLSQAPGPPYLNDLMPGRYHWVVGLGMDELGYLVPPYDFVVHPLTPYLREAEGDHYEETNSVGPAIVPRVQSVLEHLAEHLGGGR
;
A
#
# COMPACT_ATOMS: atom_id res chain seq x y z
N ALA A 1 -8.25 32.74 21.64
CA ALA A 1 -6.82 32.44 21.82
C ALA A 1 -6.39 31.60 20.63
N PRO A 2 -5.19 31.77 20.06
CA PRO A 2 -4.65 30.72 19.22
C PRO A 2 -4.68 29.41 20.01
N PRO A 3 -4.88 28.25 19.35
CA PRO A 3 -4.70 26.97 20.04
C PRO A 3 -3.30 26.96 20.68
N PRO A 4 -3.14 26.35 21.86
CA PRO A 4 -1.81 26.18 22.45
C PRO A 4 -0.87 25.57 21.41
N ALA A 5 0.40 26.00 21.41
CA ALA A 5 1.42 25.37 20.59
C ALA A 5 1.43 23.86 20.89
N PHE A 6 1.46 23.04 19.85
CA PHE A 6 1.62 21.60 20.02
C PHE A 6 3.04 21.35 20.54
N GLU A 7 3.16 20.86 21.76
CA GLU A 7 4.43 20.43 22.36
C GLU A 7 4.43 18.90 22.36
N PRO A 8 5.20 18.24 21.47
CA PRO A 8 5.30 16.78 21.47
C PRO A 8 5.95 16.29 22.76
N THR A 9 5.52 15.12 23.23
CA THR A 9 6.13 14.42 24.37
C THR A 9 6.45 12.99 23.97
N VAL A 10 7.69 12.55 24.16
CA VAL A 10 8.08 11.16 23.94
C VAL A 10 7.24 10.23 24.83
N GLN A 11 6.48 9.32 24.22
CA GLN A 11 5.56 8.42 24.94
C GLN A 11 6.17 7.05 25.19
N ARG A 12 7.03 6.59 24.28
CA ARG A 12 7.76 5.33 24.40
C ARG A 12 9.17 5.53 23.89
N SER A 13 10.18 5.10 24.63
CA SER A 13 11.57 5.12 24.20
C SER A 13 12.42 4.03 24.83
N CYS A 14 13.37 3.53 24.06
CA CYS A 14 14.43 2.68 24.57
C CYS A 14 15.78 3.06 23.95
N PRO A 15 16.86 3.17 24.75
CA PRO A 15 16.88 3.07 26.21
C PRO A 15 16.22 4.29 26.89
N GLY A 16 15.60 4.11 28.06
CA GLY A 16 15.05 5.22 28.84
C GLY A 16 13.81 4.90 29.67
N ASP A 17 12.95 4.00 29.19
CA ASP A 17 11.74 3.56 29.90
C ASP A 17 11.97 2.32 30.80
N GLU A 18 11.07 2.10 31.75
CA GLU A 18 11.09 0.92 32.64
C GLU A 18 10.92 -0.36 31.81
N GLY A 19 11.86 -1.31 31.94
CA GLY A 19 11.86 -2.56 31.17
C GLY A 19 12.77 -2.57 29.94
N CYS A 20 13.38 -1.44 29.59
CA CYS A 20 14.32 -1.34 28.47
C CYS A 20 15.58 -0.57 28.89
N ALA A 21 16.29 -1.11 29.90
CA ALA A 21 17.34 -0.39 30.61
C ALA A 21 18.65 -0.30 29.81
N THR A 22 18.93 -1.26 28.91
CA THR A 22 20.19 -1.31 28.15
C THR A 22 20.04 -2.03 26.80
N ALA A 23 20.56 -1.44 25.72
CA ALA A 23 20.79 -2.11 24.43
C ALA A 23 22.04 -3.03 24.44
N MET A 24 22.47 -3.51 25.62
CA MET A 24 23.67 -4.32 25.76
C MET A 24 23.37 -5.79 25.45
N GLY A 25 23.78 -6.26 24.27
CA GLY A 25 23.62 -7.65 23.88
C GLY A 25 24.13 -7.95 22.47
N ALA A 26 24.21 -9.23 22.13
CA ALA A 26 24.43 -9.64 20.74
C ALA A 26 23.18 -9.30 19.92
N LEU A 27 23.38 -8.80 18.70
CA LEU A 27 22.29 -8.59 17.75
C LEU A 27 21.65 -9.95 17.41
N ARG A 28 20.34 -10.03 17.57
CA ARG A 28 19.54 -11.16 17.08
C ARG A 28 18.51 -10.66 16.07
N VAL A 29 18.37 -11.39 14.99
CA VAL A 29 17.43 -11.08 13.91
C VAL A 29 16.65 -12.33 13.53
N GLY A 30 15.37 -12.16 13.27
CA GLY A 30 14.49 -13.17 12.71
C GLY A 30 13.60 -12.53 11.65
N ALA A 31 13.09 -13.31 10.72
CA ALA A 31 12.21 -12.80 9.67
C ALA A 31 11.19 -13.83 9.22
N SER A 32 10.04 -13.35 8.76
CA SER A 32 8.95 -14.17 8.23
C SER A 32 8.23 -13.45 7.10
N ALA A 33 7.58 -14.21 6.22
CA ALA A 33 6.77 -13.74 5.11
C ALA A 33 5.47 -14.57 5.06
N GLN A 34 4.33 -13.87 5.09
CA GLN A 34 3.00 -14.45 5.10
C GLN A 34 2.16 -13.95 3.92
N VAL A 35 1.44 -14.85 3.27
CA VAL A 35 0.65 -14.55 2.06
C VAL A 35 -0.74 -14.00 2.42
N ILE A 36 -1.09 -12.86 1.84
CA ILE A 36 -2.36 -12.16 2.05
C ILE A 36 -3.39 -12.47 0.96
N SER A 37 -3.03 -12.42 -0.33
CA SER A 37 -3.95 -12.44 -1.50
C SER A 37 -4.79 -13.72 -1.68
N ASP A 38 -4.65 -14.70 -0.81
CA ASP A 38 -5.30 -16.01 -0.89
C ASP A 38 -6.65 -16.01 -0.15
N ILE A 39 -7.55 -15.13 -0.59
CA ILE A 39 -8.99 -15.27 -0.35
C ILE A 39 -9.59 -15.44 -1.72
N GLY A 40 -10.25 -16.54 -2.04
CA GLY A 40 -11.03 -16.56 -3.28
C GLY A 40 -12.10 -15.47 -3.19
N PHE A 41 -12.38 -14.77 -4.28
CA PHE A 41 -13.34 -13.68 -4.36
C PHE A 41 -14.09 -13.76 -5.68
N GLU A 42 -15.29 -13.20 -5.71
CA GLU A 42 -16.12 -13.20 -6.92
C GLU A 42 -15.53 -12.28 -7.99
N ARG A 43 -15.62 -12.72 -9.24
CA ARG A 43 -15.05 -12.02 -10.41
C ARG A 43 -16.15 -11.53 -11.33
N PRO A 44 -16.05 -10.31 -11.87
CA PRO A 44 -17.07 -9.78 -12.77
C PRO A 44 -17.13 -10.59 -14.06
N LEU A 45 -18.34 -10.68 -14.58
CA LEU A 45 -18.56 -11.18 -15.93
C LEU A 45 -17.88 -10.23 -16.92
N HIS A 46 -17.05 -10.79 -17.80
CA HIS A 46 -16.32 -10.05 -18.83
C HIS A 46 -17.21 -9.14 -19.68
N ALA A 47 -18.48 -9.52 -19.88
CA ALA A 47 -19.44 -8.70 -20.60
C ALA A 47 -19.54 -7.29 -20.00
N TYR A 48 -19.56 -7.16 -18.66
CA TYR A 48 -19.74 -5.91 -17.92
C TYR A 48 -18.46 -5.07 -17.75
N LEU A 49 -17.33 -5.54 -18.28
CA LEU A 49 -16.11 -4.75 -18.37
C LEU A 49 -16.16 -3.90 -19.65
N ALA A 50 -16.16 -2.57 -19.48
CA ALA A 50 -16.03 -1.66 -20.61
C ALA A 50 -14.60 -1.78 -21.19
N PRO A 51 -14.42 -2.16 -22.47
CA PRO A 51 -13.10 -2.33 -23.06
C PRO A 51 -12.38 -0.99 -23.15
N ARG A 52 -11.17 -0.89 -22.59
CA ARG A 52 -10.32 0.30 -22.76
C ARG A 52 -9.50 0.22 -24.05
N ALA A 53 -9.46 1.34 -24.78
CA ALA A 53 -8.87 1.42 -26.13
C ALA A 53 -7.32 1.30 -26.16
N ASP A 54 -6.67 1.40 -25.00
CA ASP A 54 -5.24 1.32 -24.75
C ASP A 54 -4.73 -0.11 -24.44
N CYS A 55 -5.61 -1.11 -24.34
CA CYS A 55 -5.30 -2.45 -23.84
C CYS A 55 -4.91 -3.52 -24.89
N ASN A 56 -4.26 -3.14 -25.99
CA ASN A 56 -4.02 -4.04 -27.13
C ASN A 56 -3.10 -5.26 -26.87
N GLU A 57 -2.22 -5.22 -25.85
CA GLU A 57 -1.34 -6.36 -25.51
C GLU A 57 -1.96 -7.32 -24.48
N LEU A 58 -2.75 -6.81 -23.52
CA LEU A 58 -3.42 -7.61 -22.47
C LEU A 58 -4.68 -8.36 -22.98
N GLN A 59 -5.24 -7.93 -24.12
CA GLN A 59 -6.34 -8.61 -24.84
C GLN A 59 -5.93 -9.91 -25.54
N GLN A 60 -4.63 -10.23 -25.64
CA GLN A 60 -4.15 -11.45 -26.31
C GLN A 60 -4.07 -12.68 -25.38
N LEU A 61 -4.42 -12.52 -24.11
CA LEU A 61 -4.62 -13.64 -23.19
C LEU A 61 -5.99 -14.28 -23.45
N PRO A 62 -6.17 -15.60 -23.17
CA PRO A 62 -7.42 -16.31 -23.40
C PRO A 62 -8.65 -15.71 -22.67
N ASP A 63 -8.42 -14.81 -21.71
CA ASP A 63 -9.42 -14.18 -20.86
C ASP A 63 -8.99 -12.71 -20.66
N PRO A 64 -9.62 -11.71 -21.30
CA PRO A 64 -9.12 -10.33 -21.31
C PRO A 64 -9.31 -9.64 -19.94
N ARG A 65 -8.21 -9.21 -19.32
CA ARG A 65 -8.16 -8.70 -17.93
C ARG A 65 -8.04 -7.17 -17.84
N CYS A 66 -8.66 -6.44 -18.77
CA CYS A 66 -8.58 -4.98 -18.80
C CYS A 66 -9.97 -4.37 -19.00
N GLY A 67 -10.44 -3.67 -17.98
CA GLY A 67 -11.66 -2.85 -18.02
C GLY A 67 -12.06 -2.32 -16.65
N ALA A 68 -12.78 -1.20 -16.65
CA ALA A 68 -13.59 -0.79 -15.51
C ALA A 68 -15.01 -1.32 -15.72
N LEU A 69 -15.81 -1.42 -14.66
CA LEU A 69 -17.23 -1.71 -14.83
C LEU A 69 -17.89 -0.55 -15.60
N ASP A 70 -18.74 -0.89 -16.58
CA ASP A 70 -19.56 0.10 -17.30
C ASP A 70 -20.42 0.89 -16.29
N SER A 71 -20.66 2.18 -16.50
CA SER A 71 -21.55 3.01 -15.67
C SER A 71 -22.96 2.45 -15.42
N ASP A 72 -23.42 1.54 -16.29
CA ASP A 72 -24.70 0.85 -16.15
C ASP A 72 -24.61 -0.46 -15.34
N PHE A 73 -23.45 -0.79 -14.75
CA PHE A 73 -23.24 -2.03 -13.98
C PHE A 73 -24.19 -2.19 -12.80
N LEU A 74 -24.61 -1.08 -12.17
CA LEU A 74 -25.58 -1.11 -11.07
C LEU A 74 -27.04 -1.17 -11.56
N LYS A 75 -27.26 -1.07 -12.88
CA LYS A 75 -28.59 -1.20 -13.45
C LYS A 75 -28.85 -2.68 -13.73
N ASN A 76 -29.95 -3.17 -13.18
CA ASN A 76 -30.45 -4.52 -13.42
C ASN A 76 -31.10 -4.59 -14.81
N CYS A 77 -30.30 -4.85 -15.84
CA CYS A 77 -30.74 -4.84 -17.25
C CYS A 77 -30.58 -6.20 -17.94
N GLY A 78 -30.43 -7.28 -17.15
CA GLY A 78 -30.23 -8.64 -17.63
C GLY A 78 -29.04 -8.82 -18.58
N ALA A 79 -28.89 -10.04 -19.10
CA ALA A 79 -27.82 -10.39 -20.03
C ALA A 79 -27.91 -9.66 -21.40
N ASP A 80 -29.07 -9.10 -21.75
CA ASP A 80 -29.33 -8.41 -23.01
C ASP A 80 -29.07 -6.89 -22.98
N ARG A 81 -28.88 -6.33 -21.77
CA ARG A 81 -28.59 -4.92 -21.47
C ARG A 81 -29.72 -3.95 -21.82
N LEU A 82 -30.97 -4.42 -21.86
CA LEU A 82 -32.12 -3.53 -22.01
C LEU A 82 -32.68 -3.21 -20.63
N CYS A 83 -32.65 -1.93 -20.24
CA CYS A 83 -33.15 -1.47 -18.94
C CYS A 83 -34.59 -0.97 -19.03
N GLU A 84 -35.27 -0.84 -17.88
CA GLU A 84 -36.59 -0.21 -17.82
C GLU A 84 -36.57 1.20 -18.43
N GLY A 85 -37.19 1.34 -19.61
CA GLY A 85 -37.24 2.59 -20.38
C GLY A 85 -36.50 2.55 -21.73
N ASP A 86 -35.71 1.52 -22.01
CA ASP A 86 -35.02 1.35 -23.28
C ASP A 86 -35.95 0.87 -24.40
N GLU A 87 -35.66 1.29 -25.64
CA GLU A 87 -36.44 0.88 -26.81
C GLU A 87 -36.20 -0.62 -27.09
N GLY A 88 -37.15 -1.45 -26.68
CA GLY A 88 -37.08 -2.90 -26.82
C GLY A 88 -37.14 -3.69 -25.51
N TYR A 89 -37.10 -3.00 -24.36
CA TYR A 89 -37.20 -3.64 -23.04
C TYR A 89 -38.53 -4.42 -22.90
N PRO A 90 -38.49 -5.76 -22.69
CA PRO A 90 -39.69 -6.58 -22.64
C PRO A 90 -40.49 -6.41 -21.32
N GLY A 91 -39.90 -5.81 -20.29
CA GLY A 91 -40.41 -5.80 -18.92
C GLY A 91 -39.83 -6.96 -18.10
N PRO A 92 -39.88 -6.90 -16.75
CA PRO A 92 -39.44 -8.01 -15.91
C PRO A 92 -40.29 -9.24 -16.22
N ASP A 93 -39.63 -10.37 -16.52
CA ASP A 93 -40.35 -11.57 -16.94
C ASP A 93 -40.92 -12.33 -15.72
N PRO A 94 -42.13 -12.91 -15.82
CA PRO A 94 -42.75 -13.59 -14.69
C PRO A 94 -42.09 -14.92 -14.29
N ASP A 95 -41.17 -15.41 -15.11
CA ASP A 95 -40.52 -16.72 -14.99
C ASP A 95 -39.02 -16.64 -14.68
N GLY A 96 -38.46 -15.44 -14.47
CA GLY A 96 -37.07 -15.22 -14.08
C GLY A 96 -36.06 -15.62 -15.15
N SER A 97 -36.49 -15.83 -16.39
CA SER A 97 -35.66 -16.39 -17.45
C SER A 97 -34.64 -15.40 -18.00
N GLU A 98 -34.81 -14.11 -17.70
CA GLU A 98 -33.83 -13.05 -17.96
C GLU A 98 -32.94 -12.71 -16.76
N GLY A 99 -33.17 -13.33 -15.59
CA GLY A 99 -32.30 -13.24 -14.41
C GLY A 99 -32.32 -11.89 -13.68
N ASP A 100 -33.40 -11.11 -13.84
CA ASP A 100 -33.51 -9.76 -13.30
C ASP A 100 -34.15 -9.70 -11.91
N ARG A 101 -34.72 -10.78 -11.35
CA ARG A 101 -35.34 -10.77 -10.02
C ARG A 101 -35.19 -12.07 -9.23
N ASP A 102 -35.09 -11.97 -7.92
CA ASP A 102 -34.97 -13.10 -6.99
C ASP A 102 -36.36 -13.67 -6.63
N ASP A 103 -36.36 -14.76 -5.86
CA ASP A 103 -37.58 -15.44 -5.39
C ASP A 103 -38.52 -14.56 -4.56
N ASP A 104 -38.04 -13.43 -4.05
CA ASP A 104 -38.79 -12.44 -3.27
C ASP A 104 -39.24 -11.22 -4.12
N ASP A 105 -39.06 -11.26 -5.44
CA ASP A 105 -39.40 -10.21 -6.42
C ASP A 105 -38.51 -8.94 -6.30
N GLU A 106 -37.35 -9.07 -5.64
CA GLU A 106 -36.30 -8.06 -5.51
C GLU A 106 -35.31 -8.16 -6.70
N PRO A 107 -34.63 -7.06 -7.11
CA PRO A 107 -33.71 -7.08 -8.24
C PRO A 107 -32.52 -8.04 -8.03
N LEU A 108 -32.30 -8.99 -8.94
CA LEU A 108 -31.05 -9.75 -9.01
C LEU A 108 -29.99 -8.92 -9.73
N TYR A 109 -28.77 -8.99 -9.21
CA TYR A 109 -27.65 -8.22 -9.72
C TYR A 109 -26.79 -9.11 -10.64
N ASP A 110 -27.14 -9.21 -11.93
CA ASP A 110 -26.53 -10.09 -12.96
C ASP A 110 -25.09 -9.69 -13.42
N TYR A 111 -24.43 -8.75 -12.75
CA TYR A 111 -23.12 -8.24 -13.16
C TYR A 111 -21.93 -9.13 -12.70
N PHE A 112 -22.19 -10.12 -11.84
CA PHE A 112 -21.24 -11.13 -11.39
C PHE A 112 -21.76 -12.54 -11.65
N ARG A 113 -20.86 -13.49 -11.92
CA ARG A 113 -21.18 -14.91 -11.77
C ARG A 113 -21.42 -15.16 -10.28
N ASP A 114 -22.68 -15.33 -9.88
CA ASP A 114 -23.05 -15.90 -8.58
C ASP A 114 -22.69 -17.39 -8.59
N CYS A 115 -21.39 -17.69 -8.66
CA CYS A 115 -20.84 -19.03 -8.75
C CYS A 115 -19.75 -19.23 -7.70
N GLY A 116 -19.69 -18.34 -6.71
CA GLY A 116 -18.80 -18.44 -5.57
C GLY A 116 -17.34 -18.66 -5.90
N LEU A 117 -16.68 -19.33 -4.95
CA LEU A 117 -15.24 -19.61 -4.97
C LEU A 117 -14.84 -20.70 -5.97
N ASP A 118 -15.79 -21.50 -6.45
CA ASP A 118 -15.52 -22.71 -7.26
C ASP A 118 -15.80 -22.53 -8.76
N ASP A 119 -16.27 -21.34 -9.18
CA ASP A 119 -16.75 -21.04 -10.56
C ASP A 119 -17.88 -21.97 -11.02
N VAL A 120 -18.52 -22.73 -10.11
CA VAL A 120 -19.58 -23.68 -10.44
C VAL A 120 -20.92 -23.07 -10.05
N CYS A 121 -21.61 -22.51 -11.05
CA CYS A 121 -22.90 -21.86 -10.88
C CYS A 121 -24.00 -22.91 -10.64
N PRO A 122 -24.86 -22.79 -9.61
CA PRO A 122 -26.13 -23.49 -9.61
C PRO A 122 -26.96 -22.95 -10.78
N HIS A 123 -27.40 -23.81 -11.67
CA HIS A 123 -28.40 -23.44 -12.68
C HIS A 123 -29.77 -23.94 -12.22
N GLU A 124 -30.74 -23.02 -12.09
CA GLU A 124 -32.17 -23.33 -11.85
C GLU A 124 -32.93 -23.69 -13.15
N ASP A 125 -32.27 -23.52 -14.30
CA ASP A 125 -32.86 -23.46 -15.63
C ASP A 125 -32.43 -24.61 -16.58
N GLY A 126 -31.67 -25.59 -16.07
CA GLY A 126 -31.48 -26.89 -16.74
C GLY A 126 -30.66 -26.87 -18.03
N ASN A 127 -29.81 -25.86 -18.25
CA ASN A 127 -28.83 -25.87 -19.33
C ASN A 127 -27.44 -26.24 -18.76
N CYS A 128 -26.86 -27.33 -19.27
CA CYS A 128 -25.63 -27.91 -18.74
C CYS A 128 -24.43 -27.11 -19.26
N GLY A 129 -23.38 -26.97 -18.45
CA GLY A 129 -22.27 -26.04 -18.70
C GLY A 129 -21.51 -26.27 -20.02
N ALA A 130 -20.37 -25.59 -20.20
CA ALA A 130 -19.58 -25.68 -21.44
C ALA A 130 -19.06 -27.09 -21.80
N ASP A 131 -19.18 -28.06 -20.87
CA ASP A 131 -18.86 -29.47 -21.02
C ASP A 131 -20.08 -30.39 -21.26
N ASP A 132 -21.30 -29.84 -21.33
CA ASP A 132 -22.57 -30.55 -21.58
C ASP A 132 -22.90 -31.69 -20.57
N LEU A 133 -22.36 -31.65 -19.33
CA LEU A 133 -22.62 -32.67 -18.30
C LEU A 133 -23.59 -32.17 -17.22
N CYS A 134 -24.64 -32.95 -16.95
CA CYS A 134 -25.72 -32.61 -16.00
C CYS A 134 -25.72 -33.54 -14.75
N PRO A 135 -26.35 -33.14 -13.63
CA PRO A 135 -26.58 -34.03 -12.50
C PRO A 135 -27.26 -35.34 -12.92
N GLY A 136 -26.56 -36.47 -12.76
CA GLY A 136 -27.00 -37.79 -13.20
C GLY A 136 -26.27 -38.35 -14.43
N ASP A 137 -25.43 -37.56 -15.09
CA ASP A 137 -24.57 -38.02 -16.19
C ASP A 137 -23.28 -38.69 -15.68
N GLU A 138 -22.80 -39.68 -16.43
CA GLU A 138 -21.58 -40.42 -16.10
C GLU A 138 -20.35 -39.50 -16.24
N GLY A 139 -19.82 -39.00 -15.12
CA GLY A 139 -18.65 -38.11 -15.09
C GLY A 139 -18.92 -36.69 -14.59
N TYR A 140 -20.16 -36.35 -14.21
CA TYR A 140 -20.50 -35.07 -13.57
C TYR A 140 -19.82 -34.96 -12.17
N PRO A 141 -19.06 -33.89 -11.89
CA PRO A 141 -18.29 -33.77 -10.65
C PRO A 141 -19.06 -33.15 -9.46
N GLY A 142 -20.30 -32.67 -9.67
CA GLY A 142 -21.16 -32.09 -8.64
C GLY A 142 -21.93 -33.14 -7.82
N PRO A 143 -22.76 -32.71 -6.84
CA PRO A 143 -23.40 -33.60 -5.86
C PRO A 143 -24.21 -34.70 -6.54
N ASP A 144 -24.27 -35.86 -5.90
CA ASP A 144 -25.08 -36.96 -6.36
C ASP A 144 -26.58 -36.63 -6.37
N ALA A 145 -27.30 -37.22 -7.33
CA ALA A 145 -28.74 -37.01 -7.51
C ALA A 145 -29.61 -37.51 -6.32
N ASP A 146 -29.01 -38.17 -5.32
CA ASP A 146 -29.67 -38.60 -4.09
C ASP A 146 -29.44 -37.63 -2.90
N GLY A 147 -28.69 -36.54 -3.12
CA GLY A 147 -28.50 -35.46 -2.15
C GLY A 147 -27.67 -35.86 -0.94
N SER A 148 -26.81 -36.87 -1.07
CA SER A 148 -25.94 -37.34 0.00
C SER A 148 -24.64 -36.53 0.08
N GLU A 149 -24.26 -35.86 -1.01
CA GLU A 149 -23.22 -34.85 -1.08
C GLU A 149 -23.85 -33.45 -1.22
N THR A 150 -23.49 -32.50 -0.33
CA THR A 150 -23.90 -31.10 -0.47
C THR A 150 -22.96 -30.40 -1.44
N TYR A 151 -23.51 -29.91 -2.55
CA TYR A 151 -22.85 -28.94 -3.42
C TYR A 151 -22.60 -27.64 -2.65
N PRO A 152 -21.36 -27.13 -2.63
CA PRO A 152 -21.02 -25.92 -1.89
C PRO A 152 -21.22 -24.62 -2.69
N GLY A 153 -21.92 -24.66 -3.84
CA GLY A 153 -22.04 -23.49 -4.72
C GLY A 153 -22.59 -22.25 -4.01
N PRO A 154 -22.77 -21.16 -4.77
CA PRO A 154 -21.96 -19.94 -4.90
C PRO A 154 -21.50 -19.24 -3.61
N ASP A 155 -21.91 -19.76 -2.48
CA ASP A 155 -21.93 -19.03 -1.23
C ASP A 155 -21.39 -19.98 -0.17
N GLU A 156 -20.08 -20.23 -0.19
CA GLU A 156 -19.43 -20.92 0.91
C GLU A 156 -19.52 -20.08 2.21
N GLY A 157 -20.71 -20.02 2.81
CA GLY A 157 -20.91 -19.87 4.25
C GLY A 157 -21.71 -18.67 4.74
N GLU A 158 -22.12 -17.70 3.92
CA GLU A 158 -22.68 -16.42 4.41
C GLU A 158 -24.20 -16.31 4.21
N GLY A 159 -24.77 -16.92 3.17
CA GLY A 159 -26.22 -17.02 2.96
C GLY A 159 -26.90 -15.71 2.61
N ASP A 160 -26.18 -14.72 2.08
CA ASP A 160 -26.65 -13.32 1.98
C ASP A 160 -26.87 -12.78 0.56
N GLN A 161 -26.57 -13.57 -0.48
CA GLN A 161 -26.78 -13.23 -1.90
C GLN A 161 -26.12 -11.91 -2.33
N LYS A 162 -25.02 -11.49 -1.68
CA LYS A 162 -24.31 -10.24 -1.99
C LYS A 162 -22.97 -10.49 -2.64
N PHE A 163 -22.68 -9.67 -3.65
CA PHE A 163 -21.38 -9.66 -4.32
C PHE A 163 -20.20 -9.47 -3.34
N GLN A 164 -19.23 -10.38 -3.39
CA GLN A 164 -18.02 -10.38 -2.53
C GLN A 164 -16.70 -10.22 -3.30
N GLY A 165 -16.66 -9.40 -4.34
CA GLY A 165 -15.39 -9.12 -5.02
C GLY A 165 -14.52 -8.11 -4.30
N LEU A 166 -13.33 -7.95 -4.86
CA LEU A 166 -12.32 -7.01 -4.39
C LEU A 166 -12.12 -5.93 -5.43
N TRP A 167 -11.80 -4.73 -4.98
CA TRP A 167 -11.55 -3.57 -5.82
C TRP A 167 -10.09 -3.19 -5.70
N LEU A 168 -9.41 -2.97 -6.82
CA LEU A 168 -8.02 -2.53 -6.81
C LEU A 168 -7.96 -1.04 -6.46
N ALA A 169 -7.09 -0.70 -5.52
CA ALA A 169 -6.91 0.67 -5.04
C ALA A 169 -5.78 1.41 -5.74
N GLY A 170 -5.76 2.74 -5.64
CA GLY A 170 -4.68 3.62 -6.10
C GLY A 170 -5.04 4.44 -7.35
N PHE A 171 -5.74 3.85 -8.31
CA PHE A 171 -6.12 4.51 -9.57
C PHE A 171 -7.60 4.90 -9.63
N GLN A 172 -8.31 4.55 -10.72
CA GLN A 172 -9.70 4.94 -10.90
C GLN A 172 -10.64 4.18 -9.96
N LEU A 173 -11.80 4.78 -9.78
CA LEU A 173 -12.94 4.18 -9.10
C LEU A 173 -13.44 2.94 -9.86
N ASN A 174 -13.90 1.95 -9.10
CA ASN A 174 -14.60 0.76 -9.58
C ASN A 174 -13.77 -0.10 -10.55
N ARG A 175 -12.48 -0.30 -10.22
CA ARG A 175 -11.59 -1.26 -10.90
C ARG A 175 -11.63 -2.62 -10.17
N PRO A 176 -12.39 -3.62 -10.66
CA PRO A 176 -12.53 -4.89 -9.96
C PRO A 176 -11.30 -5.77 -10.13
N ALA A 177 -10.99 -6.56 -9.11
CA ALA A 177 -10.00 -7.63 -9.18
C ALA A 177 -10.57 -8.81 -10.00
N MET A 178 -9.77 -9.30 -10.94
CA MET A 178 -10.08 -10.42 -11.84
C MET A 178 -9.29 -11.69 -11.50
N GLY A 179 -8.42 -11.62 -10.51
CA GLY A 179 -7.54 -12.70 -10.08
C GLY A 179 -6.27 -12.17 -9.44
N VAL A 180 -5.33 -13.09 -9.19
CA VAL A 180 -4.03 -12.80 -8.60
C VAL A 180 -2.95 -13.11 -9.63
N ARG A 181 -2.09 -12.14 -9.95
CA ARG A 181 -0.90 -12.32 -10.78
C ARG A 181 0.22 -12.97 -9.97
N ASP A 182 0.53 -12.33 -8.85
CA ASP A 182 1.55 -12.72 -7.89
C ASP A 182 1.06 -12.40 -6.48
N PRO A 183 1.50 -13.13 -5.44
CA PRO A 183 0.92 -12.98 -4.13
C PRO A 183 1.26 -11.63 -3.50
N THR A 184 0.34 -11.09 -2.72
CA THR A 184 0.60 -9.99 -1.78
C THR A 184 1.02 -10.55 -0.42
N TRP A 185 1.85 -9.82 0.31
CA TRP A 185 2.54 -10.33 1.49
C TRP A 185 2.48 -9.36 2.69
N ALA A 186 2.49 -9.94 3.89
CA ALA A 186 3.01 -9.29 5.08
C ALA A 186 4.40 -9.88 5.37
N ARG A 187 5.44 -9.04 5.37
CA ARG A 187 6.82 -9.46 5.61
C ARG A 187 7.43 -8.70 6.76
N THR A 188 7.96 -9.42 7.74
CA THR A 188 8.44 -8.84 9.00
C THR A 188 9.89 -9.21 9.25
N VAL A 189 10.67 -8.24 9.70
CA VAL A 189 11.94 -8.48 10.41
C VAL A 189 11.72 -8.16 11.89
N ALA A 190 12.17 -9.05 12.75
CA ALA A 190 12.30 -8.82 14.19
C ALA A 190 13.77 -8.61 14.52
N ILE A 191 14.06 -7.56 15.29
CA ILE A 191 15.40 -7.15 15.66
C ILE A 191 15.41 -7.04 17.18
N GLU A 192 16.26 -7.86 17.81
CA GLU A 192 16.41 -7.90 19.25
C GLU A 192 17.85 -7.58 19.64
N GLN A 193 18.01 -6.71 20.63
CA GLN A 193 19.30 -6.48 21.26
C GLN A 193 19.14 -6.18 22.76
N GLY A 194 19.76 -7.00 23.59
CA GLY A 194 19.63 -6.87 25.04
C GLY A 194 18.19 -7.15 25.47
N GLU A 195 17.54 -6.14 26.04
CA GLU A 195 16.12 -6.21 26.45
C GLU A 195 15.18 -5.56 25.42
N THR A 196 15.72 -5.00 24.33
CA THR A 196 14.94 -4.29 23.31
C THR A 196 14.54 -5.21 22.18
N LEU A 197 13.25 -5.28 21.88
CA LEU A 197 12.69 -6.00 20.73
C LEU A 197 11.81 -5.07 19.87
N VAL A 198 12.23 -4.88 18.62
CA VAL A 198 11.53 -4.09 17.62
C VAL A 198 11.19 -4.95 16.41
N THR A 199 10.00 -4.78 15.83
CA THR A 199 9.66 -5.36 14.53
C THR A 199 9.37 -4.28 13.50
N VAL A 200 9.73 -4.56 12.24
CA VAL A 200 9.35 -3.75 11.07
C VAL A 200 8.63 -4.66 10.09
N THR A 201 7.35 -4.39 9.88
CA THR A 201 6.45 -5.15 9.01
C THR A 201 6.07 -4.32 7.79
N SER A 202 6.37 -4.83 6.61
CA SER A 202 5.97 -4.29 5.31
C SER A 202 4.78 -5.10 4.78
N ILE A 203 3.68 -4.40 4.47
CA ILE A 203 2.44 -5.01 3.98
C ILE A 203 2.17 -4.52 2.56
N ASP A 204 1.91 -5.45 1.64
CA ASP A 204 1.47 -5.11 0.30
C ASP A 204 -0.01 -4.63 0.36
N ALA A 205 -0.17 -3.31 0.51
CA ALA A 205 -1.42 -2.57 0.59
C ALA A 205 -1.21 -1.17 0.00
N VAL A 206 -2.30 -0.51 -0.42
CA VAL A 206 -2.25 0.89 -0.85
C VAL A 206 -1.96 1.81 0.33
N GLY A 207 -2.43 1.48 1.53
CA GLY A 207 -2.27 2.27 2.74
C GLY A 207 -3.01 1.60 3.89
N LEU A 208 -2.71 1.95 5.13
CA LEU A 208 -3.42 1.43 6.30
C LEU A 208 -3.65 2.55 7.30
N PHE A 209 -4.88 2.69 7.80
CA PHE A 209 -5.15 3.63 8.86
C PHE A 209 -4.51 3.18 10.19
N TYR A 210 -4.22 4.16 11.06
CA TYR A 210 -3.71 3.89 12.40
C TYR A 210 -4.53 2.85 13.17
N ASP A 211 -5.86 2.86 13.03
CA ASP A 211 -6.77 1.90 13.66
C ASP A 211 -6.53 0.45 13.17
N ASP A 212 -6.25 0.23 11.88
CA ASP A 212 -5.84 -1.08 11.34
C ASP A 212 -4.53 -1.57 11.95
N ILE A 213 -3.57 -0.66 12.08
CA ILE A 213 -2.27 -0.96 12.66
C ILE A 213 -2.41 -1.31 14.15
N VAL A 214 -3.30 -0.63 14.88
CA VAL A 214 -3.64 -0.99 16.27
C VAL A 214 -4.29 -2.38 16.34
N ARG A 215 -5.18 -2.74 15.41
CA ARG A 215 -5.76 -4.09 15.32
C ARG A 215 -4.68 -5.16 15.07
N ILE A 216 -3.78 -4.94 14.11
CA ILE A 216 -2.64 -5.83 13.84
C ILE A 216 -1.80 -6.03 15.10
N ARG A 217 -1.42 -4.94 15.77
CA ARG A 217 -0.60 -5.00 17.00
C ARG A 217 -1.31 -5.73 18.14
N THR A 218 -2.62 -5.54 18.26
CA THR A 218 -3.44 -6.22 19.28
C THR A 218 -3.46 -7.74 19.01
N GLN A 219 -3.70 -8.14 17.76
CA GLN A 219 -3.67 -9.55 17.36
C GLN A 219 -2.27 -10.16 17.54
N ALA A 220 -1.21 -9.46 17.14
CA ALA A 220 0.17 -9.94 17.30
C ALA A 220 0.53 -10.17 18.78
N ARG A 221 0.18 -9.23 19.66
CA ARG A 221 0.42 -9.38 21.11
C ARG A 221 -0.40 -10.51 21.72
N ALA A 222 -1.64 -10.72 21.28
CA ALA A 222 -2.44 -11.87 21.71
C ALA A 222 -1.80 -13.20 21.29
N LEU A 223 -1.36 -13.30 20.04
CA LEU A 223 -0.67 -14.48 19.50
C LEU A 223 0.69 -14.72 20.19
N LEU A 224 1.45 -13.66 20.49
CA LEU A 224 2.71 -13.76 21.25
C LEU A 224 2.45 -14.28 22.67
N ALA A 225 1.42 -13.77 23.36
CA ALA A 225 1.08 -14.25 24.69
C ALA A 225 0.70 -15.74 24.71
N GLU A 226 0.13 -16.26 23.62
CA GLU A 226 -0.20 -17.67 23.44
C GLU A 226 1.03 -18.52 23.10
N ARG A 227 1.82 -18.11 22.10
CA ARG A 227 2.90 -18.93 21.51
C ARG A 227 4.24 -18.79 22.24
N LEU A 228 4.53 -17.60 22.77
CA LEU A 228 5.79 -17.24 23.42
C LEU A 228 5.53 -16.52 24.77
N PRO A 229 5.03 -17.24 25.80
CA PRO A 229 4.69 -16.62 27.08
C PRO A 229 5.92 -15.95 27.73
N GLY A 230 5.79 -14.66 28.05
CA GLY A 230 6.85 -13.87 28.69
C GLY A 230 7.77 -13.11 27.72
N VAL A 231 7.55 -13.23 26.42
CA VAL A 231 8.13 -12.32 25.42
C VAL A 231 7.17 -11.16 25.21
N ASP A 232 7.68 -9.93 25.31
CA ASP A 232 6.96 -8.71 24.95
C ASP A 232 7.75 -7.97 23.86
N VAL A 233 7.02 -7.26 22.99
CA VAL A 233 7.60 -6.48 21.89
C VAL A 233 7.38 -5.00 22.15
N ASP A 234 8.49 -4.27 22.23
CA ASP A 234 8.49 -2.86 22.66
C ASP A 234 7.89 -1.95 21.59
N LEU A 235 8.25 -2.20 20.33
CA LEU A 235 7.77 -1.46 19.17
C LEU A 235 7.48 -2.38 17.98
N ILE A 236 6.26 -2.26 17.45
CA ILE A 236 5.86 -2.90 16.19
C ILE A 236 5.64 -1.77 15.17
N VAL A 237 6.55 -1.62 14.22
CA VAL A 237 6.39 -0.73 13.06
C VAL A 237 5.65 -1.49 11.96
N VAL A 238 4.62 -0.88 11.40
CA VAL A 238 3.88 -1.39 10.24
C VAL A 238 3.89 -0.31 9.18
N GLN A 239 4.15 -0.67 7.93
CA GLN A 239 4.10 0.22 6.78
C GLN A 239 3.48 -0.49 5.56
N ALA A 240 2.86 0.29 4.68
CA ALA A 240 2.29 -0.19 3.42
C ALA A 240 3.24 0.08 2.24
N THR A 241 3.44 -0.89 1.34
CA THR A 241 4.28 -0.70 0.14
C THR A 241 3.71 0.32 -0.85
N HIS A 242 2.45 0.73 -0.65
CA HIS A 242 1.71 1.63 -1.52
C HIS A 242 1.43 1.06 -2.91
N SER A 243 1.36 -0.27 -3.05
CA SER A 243 1.04 -0.88 -4.34
C SER A 243 -0.36 -0.47 -4.80
N HIS A 244 -0.47 -0.05 -6.06
CA HIS A 244 -1.75 0.28 -6.70
C HIS A 244 -2.43 -0.96 -7.31
N GLU A 245 -1.86 -2.14 -7.15
CA GLU A 245 -2.42 -3.38 -7.69
C GLU A 245 -2.89 -4.32 -6.57
N VAL A 246 -3.37 -3.75 -5.47
CA VAL A 246 -3.85 -4.49 -4.30
C VAL A 246 -5.29 -4.13 -3.97
N PRO A 247 -6.02 -5.00 -3.26
CA PRO A 247 -7.38 -4.70 -2.82
C PRO A 247 -7.46 -3.43 -1.97
N ASP A 248 -8.59 -2.73 -2.07
CA ASP A 248 -8.89 -1.53 -1.31
C ASP A 248 -8.93 -1.84 0.19
N THR A 249 -8.13 -1.08 0.93
CA THR A 249 -7.94 -1.18 2.38
C THR A 249 -8.37 0.10 3.11
N MET A 250 -8.81 1.14 2.37
CA MET A 250 -9.14 2.45 2.93
C MET A 250 -10.55 2.95 2.54
N GLY A 251 -11.15 2.39 1.48
CA GLY A 251 -12.51 2.65 1.04
C GLY A 251 -12.65 3.77 0.01
N LEU A 252 -11.56 4.20 -0.63
CA LEU A 252 -11.58 5.34 -1.57
C LEU A 252 -11.86 4.93 -3.02
N TRP A 253 -11.75 3.65 -3.38
CA TRP A 253 -11.62 3.24 -4.79
C TRP A 253 -12.79 2.46 -5.35
N ALA A 254 -13.86 2.24 -4.59
CA ALA A 254 -15.07 1.64 -5.12
C ALA A 254 -16.35 2.07 -4.40
N GLY A 255 -17.45 2.05 -5.16
CA GLY A 255 -18.79 2.41 -4.73
C GLY A 255 -19.49 3.38 -5.70
N GLU A 256 -20.74 3.70 -5.39
CA GLU A 256 -21.47 4.78 -6.06
C GLU A 256 -20.82 6.13 -5.77
N VAL A 257 -20.67 6.96 -6.79
CA VAL A 257 -20.02 8.27 -6.68
C VAL A 257 -21.00 9.34 -7.11
N ASN A 258 -21.10 10.40 -6.32
CA ASN A 258 -21.83 11.60 -6.73
C ASN A 258 -20.93 12.43 -7.67
N PRO A 259 -21.40 12.86 -8.85
CA PRO A 259 -20.62 13.70 -9.77
C PRO A 259 -20.03 14.97 -9.15
N ASP A 260 -20.64 15.46 -8.06
CA ASP A 260 -20.22 16.66 -7.35
C ASP A 260 -19.29 16.39 -6.14
N ILE A 261 -19.11 15.12 -5.73
CA ILE A 261 -18.30 14.72 -4.56
C ILE A 261 -17.36 13.58 -4.98
N PRO A 262 -16.04 13.80 -5.06
CA PRO A 262 -15.08 12.83 -5.60
C PRO A 262 -14.66 11.77 -4.56
N ILE A 263 -15.61 11.26 -3.76
CA ILE A 263 -15.42 10.10 -2.90
C ILE A 263 -16.65 9.18 -3.02
N PRO A 264 -16.48 7.85 -2.84
CA PRO A 264 -17.61 6.94 -2.80
C PRO A 264 -18.59 7.29 -1.67
N LEU A 265 -19.87 6.99 -1.89
CA LEU A 265 -20.93 7.20 -0.89
C LEU A 265 -20.87 6.17 0.25
N GLU A 266 -20.33 4.99 -0.03
CA GLU A 266 -20.20 3.88 0.91
C GLU A 266 -18.86 3.17 0.70
N SER A 267 -18.33 2.56 1.76
CA SER A 267 -17.08 1.80 1.68
C SER A 267 -17.31 0.44 1.03
N ALA A 268 -16.53 0.15 -0.02
CA ALA A 268 -16.48 -1.16 -0.65
C ALA A 268 -15.28 -2.01 -0.16
N VAL A 269 -14.66 -1.64 0.97
CA VAL A 269 -13.60 -2.45 1.60
C VAL A 269 -14.18 -3.78 2.06
N SER A 270 -13.56 -4.88 1.63
CA SER A 270 -13.97 -6.22 2.06
C SER A 270 -13.54 -6.47 3.52
N PRO A 271 -14.48 -6.66 4.47
CA PRO A 271 -14.13 -6.96 5.85
C PRO A 271 -13.37 -8.29 5.98
N ARG A 272 -13.68 -9.26 5.12
CA ARG A 272 -12.99 -10.56 5.06
C ARG A 272 -11.53 -10.40 4.62
N TYR A 273 -11.28 -9.55 3.61
CA TYR A 273 -9.91 -9.23 3.20
C TYR A 273 -9.13 -8.55 4.32
N MET A 274 -9.72 -7.54 4.97
CA MET A 274 -9.08 -6.83 6.09
C MET A 274 -8.78 -7.77 7.26
N ALA A 275 -9.71 -8.66 7.62
CA ALA A 275 -9.50 -9.65 8.67
C ALA A 275 -8.32 -10.59 8.34
N ARG A 276 -8.22 -11.08 7.09
CA ARG A 276 -7.08 -11.90 6.66
C ARG A 276 -5.79 -11.10 6.68
N LEU A 277 -5.76 -9.89 6.10
CA LEU A 277 -4.58 -9.03 6.07
C LEU A 277 -4.05 -8.82 7.49
N GLN A 278 -4.94 -8.46 8.42
CA GLN A 278 -4.57 -8.22 9.81
C GLN A 278 -4.03 -9.50 10.49
N ALA A 279 -4.68 -10.64 10.28
CA ALA A 279 -4.24 -11.92 10.84
C ALA A 279 -2.88 -12.38 10.29
N GLN A 280 -2.67 -12.26 8.98
CA GLN A 280 -1.40 -12.63 8.33
C GLN A 280 -0.26 -11.70 8.73
N ALA A 281 -0.53 -10.40 8.89
CA ALA A 281 0.44 -9.46 9.44
C ALA A 281 0.81 -9.80 10.89
N ALA A 282 -0.18 -10.09 11.74
CA ALA A 282 0.05 -10.50 13.12
C ALA A 282 0.86 -11.81 13.20
N LEU A 283 0.55 -12.78 12.35
CA LEU A 283 1.29 -14.05 12.25
C LEU A 283 2.74 -13.83 11.79
N SER A 284 2.96 -13.01 10.76
CA SER A 284 4.29 -12.65 10.27
C SER A 284 5.15 -12.03 11.37
N ILE A 285 4.57 -11.15 12.20
CA ILE A 285 5.26 -10.57 13.36
C ILE A 285 5.70 -11.64 14.35
N VAL A 286 4.79 -12.52 14.76
CA VAL A 286 5.07 -13.55 15.76
C VAL A 286 6.12 -14.54 15.27
N GLU A 287 6.02 -14.99 14.02
CA GLU A 287 6.97 -15.94 13.46
C GLU A 287 8.37 -15.34 13.23
N ALA A 288 8.45 -14.05 12.88
CA ALA A 288 9.73 -13.35 12.82
C ALA A 288 10.40 -13.32 14.20
N ILE A 289 9.64 -13.12 15.28
CA ILE A 289 10.13 -13.16 16.66
C ILE A 289 10.55 -14.58 17.06
N GLU A 290 9.78 -15.61 16.71
CA GLU A 290 10.14 -17.01 16.94
C GLU A 290 11.44 -17.42 16.24
N ALA A 291 11.73 -16.79 15.09
CA ALA A 291 12.91 -17.05 14.27
C ALA A 291 14.17 -16.28 14.70
N LEU A 292 14.12 -15.50 15.80
CA LEU A 292 15.25 -14.70 16.29
C LEU A 292 16.50 -15.57 16.52
N GLN A 293 17.58 -15.23 15.84
CA GLN A 293 18.88 -15.90 15.98
C GLN A 293 20.04 -14.87 15.90
N PRO A 294 21.24 -15.19 16.42
CA PRO A 294 22.39 -14.28 16.32
C PRO A 294 22.67 -13.88 14.88
N ALA A 295 22.93 -12.59 14.65
CA ALA A 295 23.09 -12.04 13.32
C ALA A 295 24.23 -11.00 13.23
N ASP A 296 24.90 -10.99 12.07
CA ASP A 296 25.79 -9.93 11.64
C ASP A 296 25.06 -9.00 10.68
N MET A 297 25.38 -7.70 10.71
CA MET A 297 24.75 -6.67 9.88
C MET A 297 25.74 -6.10 8.87
N ARG A 298 25.34 -6.08 7.59
CA ARG A 298 26.03 -5.35 6.52
C ARG A 298 25.09 -4.32 5.90
N ILE A 299 25.55 -3.10 5.68
CA ILE A 299 24.75 -2.00 5.15
C ILE A 299 25.43 -1.33 3.96
N ALA A 300 24.66 -0.91 2.97
CA ALA A 300 25.12 -0.09 1.86
C ALA A 300 24.10 0.98 1.48
N ARG A 301 24.61 2.05 0.88
CA ARG A 301 23.82 3.10 0.21
C ARG A 301 24.32 3.21 -1.21
N THR A 302 23.41 3.31 -2.15
CA THR A 302 23.69 3.58 -3.56
C THR A 302 22.61 4.50 -4.13
N TYR A 303 22.71 4.80 -5.41
CA TYR A 303 21.81 5.71 -6.11
C TYR A 303 21.35 5.06 -7.41
N THR A 304 20.04 4.96 -7.60
CA THR A 304 19.45 4.33 -8.78
C THR A 304 19.56 5.21 -10.03
N GLY A 305 19.73 6.52 -9.83
CA GLY A 305 19.38 7.52 -10.84
C GLY A 305 17.87 7.52 -11.13
N ALA A 306 17.46 8.43 -12.01
CA ALA A 306 16.06 8.54 -12.44
C ALA A 306 15.74 7.73 -13.72
N GLU A 307 16.73 7.47 -14.57
CA GLU A 307 16.51 6.97 -15.92
C GLU A 307 15.87 5.58 -15.95
N GLY A 308 14.66 5.53 -16.52
CA GLY A 308 13.90 4.30 -16.67
C GLY A 308 13.33 3.73 -15.38
N LEU A 309 13.33 4.50 -14.27
CA LEU A 309 12.88 4.02 -12.96
C LEU A 309 11.88 4.95 -12.29
N VAL A 310 12.16 6.26 -12.23
CA VAL A 310 11.36 7.21 -11.46
C VAL A 310 11.32 8.57 -12.15
N LYS A 311 10.18 9.23 -12.06
CA LYS A 311 10.04 10.66 -12.29
C LYS A 311 9.30 11.29 -11.12
N ASP A 312 9.52 12.59 -10.96
CA ASP A 312 8.64 13.49 -10.22
C ASP A 312 7.63 14.08 -11.21
N SER A 313 6.37 14.16 -10.80
CA SER A 313 5.28 14.73 -11.62
C SER A 313 4.81 16.09 -11.10
N ARG A 314 5.34 16.57 -9.96
CA ARG A 314 4.90 17.79 -9.30
C ARG A 314 6.07 18.74 -9.12
N GLU A 315 5.92 19.98 -9.58
CA GLU A 315 6.95 20.99 -9.33
C GLU A 315 6.98 21.37 -7.83
N PRO A 316 8.15 21.64 -7.22
CA PRO A 316 9.48 21.58 -7.82
C PRO A 316 9.99 20.14 -8.01
N ILE A 317 10.59 19.88 -9.17
CA ILE A 317 11.14 18.57 -9.53
C ILE A 317 12.33 18.22 -8.62
N VAL A 318 12.11 17.32 -7.67
CA VAL A 318 13.09 16.78 -6.74
C VAL A 318 12.95 15.27 -6.68
N ILE A 319 13.94 14.54 -7.20
CA ILE A 319 13.90 13.08 -7.20
C ILE A 319 14.83 12.52 -6.11
N ASN A 320 14.26 11.72 -5.21
CA ASN A 320 15.03 10.92 -4.26
C ASN A 320 15.39 9.56 -4.88
N ASP A 321 16.58 9.47 -5.45
CA ASP A 321 17.10 8.26 -6.09
C ASP A 321 17.95 7.38 -5.16
N GLU A 322 18.01 7.70 -3.87
CA GLU A 322 18.78 6.92 -2.91
C GLU A 322 18.14 5.54 -2.70
N LEU A 323 18.95 4.49 -2.85
CA LEU A 323 18.60 3.12 -2.48
C LEU A 323 19.47 2.67 -1.32
N GLY A 324 18.81 2.33 -0.21
CA GLY A 324 19.44 1.71 0.95
C GLY A 324 19.26 0.21 0.94
N VAL A 325 20.28 -0.54 1.35
CA VAL A 325 20.17 -1.98 1.55
C VAL A 325 20.87 -2.42 2.83
N VAL A 326 20.21 -3.26 3.60
CA VAL A 326 20.74 -3.90 4.81
C VAL A 326 20.58 -5.40 4.68
N ARG A 327 21.66 -6.14 4.90
CA ARG A 327 21.67 -7.61 4.96
C ARG A 327 22.01 -8.06 6.36
N PHE A 328 21.18 -8.94 6.92
CA PHE A 328 21.45 -9.66 8.14
C PHE A 328 21.84 -11.10 7.82
N SER A 329 22.97 -11.57 8.36
CA SER A 329 23.49 -12.92 8.08
C SER A 329 23.65 -13.73 9.37
N ASP A 330 23.44 -15.04 9.29
CA ASP A 330 23.73 -15.98 10.38
C ASP A 330 25.25 -16.17 10.56
N ALA A 331 25.64 -16.85 11.64
CA ALA A 331 27.05 -17.13 11.94
C ALA A 331 27.78 -17.99 10.89
N ARG A 332 27.08 -18.54 9.89
CA ARG A 332 27.65 -19.30 8.76
C ARG A 332 27.70 -18.46 7.48
N GLY A 333 27.27 -17.19 7.53
CA GLY A 333 27.21 -16.27 6.40
C GLY A 333 25.96 -16.43 5.52
N GLY A 334 24.98 -17.24 5.93
CA GLY A 334 23.69 -17.37 5.24
C GLY A 334 22.78 -16.19 5.55
N THR A 335 22.05 -15.68 4.57
CA THR A 335 21.16 -14.51 4.78
C THR A 335 19.93 -14.92 5.61
N ILE A 336 19.66 -14.16 6.67
CA ILE A 336 18.42 -14.24 7.46
C ILE A 336 17.38 -13.34 6.81
N ALA A 337 17.73 -12.07 6.62
CA ALA A 337 16.84 -11.06 6.06
C ALA A 337 17.62 -10.01 5.27
N THR A 338 16.97 -9.42 4.28
CA THR A 338 17.46 -8.25 3.54
C THR A 338 16.39 -7.18 3.53
N LEU A 339 16.70 -5.97 3.98
CA LEU A 339 15.81 -4.81 3.84
C LEU A 339 16.31 -3.95 2.70
N VAL A 340 15.41 -3.46 1.86
CA VAL A 340 15.70 -2.49 0.80
C VAL A 340 14.78 -1.30 0.95
N ASN A 341 15.33 -0.09 1.06
CA ASN A 341 14.57 1.15 1.10
C ASN A 341 14.75 1.93 -0.20
N TRP A 342 13.64 2.27 -0.83
CA TRP A 342 13.60 3.10 -2.04
C TRP A 342 12.23 3.79 -2.16
N GLY A 343 12.21 5.03 -2.66
CA GLY A 343 11.01 5.85 -2.77
C GLY A 343 10.47 5.90 -4.20
N ASN A 344 9.35 5.21 -4.45
CA ASN A 344 8.61 5.27 -5.71
C ASN A 344 7.26 4.57 -5.55
N HIS A 345 6.19 5.07 -6.16
CA HIS A 345 4.90 4.38 -6.20
C HIS A 345 5.02 3.06 -6.98
N PRO A 346 4.60 1.90 -6.42
CA PRO A 346 4.39 0.67 -7.17
C PRO A 346 3.18 0.75 -8.11
N GLU A 347 3.44 1.38 -9.26
CA GLU A 347 2.49 1.69 -10.33
C GLU A 347 2.99 1.19 -11.70
N ALA A 348 3.91 0.21 -11.74
CA ALA A 348 4.51 -0.21 -13.00
C ALA A 348 3.51 -0.87 -13.96
N LEU A 349 2.43 -1.42 -13.43
CA LEU A 349 1.35 -2.07 -14.17
C LEU A 349 0.28 -1.10 -14.68
N ASP A 350 0.31 0.15 -14.22
CA ASP A 350 -0.61 1.22 -14.63
C ASP A 350 -2.09 0.89 -14.35
N ASP A 351 -2.95 1.84 -14.69
CA ASP A 351 -4.38 1.80 -14.43
C ASP A 351 -5.18 0.77 -15.25
N THR A 352 -4.51 0.03 -16.13
CA THR A 352 -5.12 -0.95 -17.04
C THR A 352 -5.15 -2.38 -16.51
N ASN A 353 -4.43 -2.66 -15.42
CA ASN A 353 -4.37 -3.99 -14.83
C ASN A 353 -5.57 -4.25 -13.89
N ASN A 354 -6.15 -5.44 -13.98
CA ASN A 354 -7.20 -5.91 -13.06
C ASN A 354 -6.73 -7.10 -12.21
N LEU A 355 -5.44 -7.40 -12.12
CA LEU A 355 -4.93 -8.50 -11.30
C LEU A 355 -4.25 -8.01 -10.03
N ILE A 356 -4.55 -8.66 -8.90
CA ILE A 356 -3.84 -8.42 -7.66
C ILE A 356 -2.35 -8.76 -7.86
N SER A 357 -1.48 -7.83 -7.51
CA SER A 357 -0.02 -7.91 -7.65
C SER A 357 0.67 -7.09 -6.58
N ALA A 358 1.83 -7.58 -6.12
CA ALA A 358 2.73 -6.79 -5.30
C ALA A 358 3.62 -5.84 -6.12
N ASP A 359 3.38 -5.71 -7.44
CA ASP A 359 4.11 -4.88 -8.40
C ASP A 359 5.65 -5.11 -8.30
N PHE A 360 6.47 -4.10 -8.61
CA PHE A 360 7.92 -4.20 -8.59
C PHE A 360 8.49 -4.59 -7.22
N PRO A 361 7.87 -4.25 -6.06
CA PRO A 361 8.28 -4.80 -4.76
C PRO A 361 8.25 -6.33 -4.71
N GLY A 362 7.25 -6.96 -5.33
CA GLY A 362 7.18 -8.44 -5.47
C GLY A 362 8.39 -9.00 -6.22
N ALA A 363 8.70 -8.42 -7.38
CA ALA A 363 9.81 -8.84 -8.22
C ALA A 363 11.18 -8.57 -7.58
N LEU A 364 11.37 -7.41 -6.93
CA LEU A 364 12.57 -7.07 -6.17
C LEU A 364 12.87 -8.11 -5.10
N ARG A 365 11.85 -8.45 -4.29
CA ARG A 365 12.01 -9.42 -3.19
C ARG A 365 12.38 -10.79 -3.73
N THR A 366 11.65 -11.27 -4.75
CA THR A 366 11.95 -12.56 -5.40
C THR A 366 13.36 -12.58 -5.97
N ALA A 367 13.80 -11.50 -6.61
CA ALA A 367 15.12 -11.41 -7.22
C ALA A 367 16.26 -11.38 -6.19
N ILE A 368 16.08 -10.74 -5.04
CA ILE A 368 17.06 -10.78 -3.94
C ILE A 368 17.15 -12.19 -3.35
N GLU A 369 16.01 -12.85 -3.12
CA GLU A 369 15.95 -14.16 -2.48
C GLU A 369 16.46 -15.28 -3.40
N GLN A 370 16.02 -15.27 -4.65
CA GLN A 370 16.15 -16.40 -5.59
C GLN A 370 17.09 -16.10 -6.77
N GLY A 371 17.34 -14.82 -7.04
CA GLY A 371 18.20 -14.37 -8.13
C GLY A 371 17.47 -13.64 -9.24
N VAL A 372 18.22 -12.83 -10.00
CA VAL A 372 17.72 -12.17 -11.20
C VAL A 372 17.78 -13.15 -12.37
N PRO A 373 16.66 -13.42 -13.06
CA PRO A 373 16.66 -14.38 -14.16
C PRO A 373 17.43 -13.87 -15.39
N ASP A 374 17.85 -14.82 -16.25
CA ASP A 374 18.31 -14.50 -17.60
C ASP A 374 17.22 -13.70 -18.33
N SER A 375 17.56 -12.50 -18.79
CA SER A 375 16.62 -11.64 -19.53
C SER A 375 17.36 -10.77 -20.55
N ALA A 376 16.77 -10.56 -21.72
CA ALA A 376 17.34 -9.75 -22.81
C ALA A 376 18.81 -10.13 -23.19
N GLY A 377 19.24 -11.38 -22.98
CA GLY A 377 20.60 -11.83 -23.28
C GLY A 377 21.66 -11.45 -22.23
N THR A 378 21.23 -11.00 -21.05
CA THR A 378 22.08 -10.86 -19.85
C THR A 378 22.09 -12.15 -19.05
N GLU A 379 23.23 -12.48 -18.44
CA GLU A 379 23.35 -13.66 -17.58
C GLU A 379 22.55 -13.47 -16.28
N ALA A 380 21.99 -14.59 -15.79
CA ALA A 380 21.30 -14.69 -14.54
C ALA A 380 22.26 -14.37 -13.39
N ARG A 381 21.72 -13.75 -12.36
CA ARG A 381 22.43 -13.49 -11.11
C ARG A 381 21.87 -14.37 -10.02
N GLU A 382 22.74 -15.00 -9.24
CA GLU A 382 22.31 -15.77 -8.07
C GLU A 382 21.75 -14.84 -6.98
N GLY A 383 20.67 -15.28 -6.32
CA GLY A 383 20.13 -14.61 -5.15
C GLY A 383 20.96 -14.91 -3.89
N ILE A 384 20.67 -14.19 -2.82
CA ILE A 384 21.35 -14.33 -1.53
C ILE A 384 20.51 -15.06 -0.47
N GLY A 385 19.29 -15.50 -0.82
CA GLY A 385 18.37 -16.18 0.10
C GLY A 385 17.84 -15.29 1.24
N GLY A 386 17.27 -15.93 2.25
CA GLY A 386 16.63 -15.25 3.39
C GLY A 386 15.27 -14.65 3.03
N VAL A 387 14.75 -13.76 3.88
CA VAL A 387 13.50 -13.02 3.62
C VAL A 387 13.85 -11.59 3.20
N ALA A 388 13.46 -11.21 1.98
CA ALA A 388 13.60 -9.85 1.48
C ALA A 388 12.38 -9.00 1.84
N ILE A 389 12.62 -7.78 2.34
CA ILE A 389 11.61 -6.83 2.79
C ILE A 389 11.86 -5.50 2.10
N PHE A 390 10.85 -5.05 1.36
CA PHE A 390 10.86 -3.73 0.75
C PHE A 390 10.28 -2.72 1.74
N VAL A 391 10.98 -1.61 1.93
CA VAL A 391 10.61 -0.51 2.83
C VAL A 391 10.33 0.73 2.00
N GLN A 392 9.08 1.20 2.00
CA GLN A 392 8.68 2.32 1.17
C GLN A 392 9.37 3.61 1.61
N GLY A 393 9.93 4.35 0.65
CA GLY A 393 10.53 5.67 0.87
C GLY A 393 9.55 6.83 0.63
N THR A 394 10.08 7.93 0.12
CA THR A 394 9.29 9.12 -0.28
C THR A 394 8.51 8.83 -1.56
N VAL A 395 7.20 9.06 -1.53
CA VAL A 395 6.31 8.88 -2.70
C VAL A 395 5.59 10.16 -3.11
N GLY A 396 5.57 11.20 -2.26
CA GLY A 396 4.95 12.48 -2.57
C GLY A 396 5.55 13.15 -3.81
N GLY A 397 4.82 14.11 -4.39
CA GLY A 397 5.11 14.66 -5.72
C GLY A 397 4.85 13.66 -6.85
N LEU A 398 4.13 12.56 -6.55
CA LEU A 398 3.90 11.45 -7.45
C LEU A 398 5.22 10.91 -8.00
N MET A 399 6.13 10.51 -7.10
CA MET A 399 7.30 9.71 -7.49
C MET A 399 6.78 8.42 -8.11
N THR A 400 6.90 8.29 -9.43
CA THR A 400 6.24 7.20 -10.15
C THR A 400 7.08 6.64 -11.30
N PRO A 401 6.95 5.34 -11.62
CA PRO A 401 7.41 4.81 -12.90
C PRO A 401 6.46 5.16 -14.06
N LEU A 402 5.27 5.73 -13.85
CA LEU A 402 4.30 5.99 -14.90
C LEU A 402 4.84 6.94 -15.97
N ASN A 403 4.60 6.61 -17.24
CA ASN A 403 5.10 7.36 -18.40
C ASN A 403 6.63 7.52 -18.43
N VAL A 404 7.37 6.68 -17.68
CA VAL A 404 8.83 6.57 -17.78
C VAL A 404 9.18 5.44 -18.76
N PRO A 405 10.11 5.63 -19.71
CA PRO A 405 10.55 4.54 -20.58
C PRO A 405 11.43 3.57 -19.79
N VAL A 406 10.82 2.56 -19.17
CA VAL A 406 11.55 1.49 -18.46
C VAL A 406 12.37 0.72 -19.48
N LEU A 407 13.66 0.58 -19.17
CA LEU A 407 14.62 -0.10 -20.02
C LEU A 407 14.85 -1.51 -19.50
N ASP A 408 14.96 -2.47 -20.42
CA ASP A 408 15.47 -3.80 -20.11
C ASP A 408 16.95 -3.77 -19.69
N ARG A 409 17.50 -4.92 -19.29
CA ARG A 409 18.91 -5.01 -18.86
C ARG A 409 19.93 -4.72 -19.97
N MET A 410 19.51 -4.58 -21.23
CA MET A 410 20.34 -4.16 -22.37
C MET A 410 20.14 -2.69 -22.78
N GLY A 411 19.25 -1.96 -22.09
CA GLY A 411 18.95 -0.56 -22.36
C GLY A 411 17.87 -0.34 -23.43
N ALA A 412 17.13 -1.36 -23.85
CA ALA A 412 16.01 -1.22 -24.78
C ALA A 412 14.70 -0.92 -24.04
N PRO A 413 13.86 0.00 -24.54
CA PRO A 413 12.59 0.33 -23.88
C PRO A 413 11.60 -0.83 -23.96
N LEU A 414 10.90 -1.06 -22.85
CA LEU A 414 9.81 -2.04 -22.76
C LEU A 414 8.45 -1.42 -23.17
N PRO A 415 7.52 -2.25 -23.69
CA PRO A 415 6.13 -1.84 -23.87
C PRO A 415 5.50 -1.36 -22.56
N ASN A 416 4.68 -0.31 -22.66
CA ASN A 416 3.92 0.24 -21.55
C ASN A 416 2.41 0.08 -21.82
N PRO A 417 1.62 -0.51 -20.90
CA PRO A 417 2.00 -1.25 -19.67
C PRO A 417 2.25 -2.75 -19.92
N SER A 418 3.05 -3.42 -19.09
CA SER A 418 3.27 -4.87 -19.16
C SER A 418 3.75 -5.48 -17.84
N PHE A 419 3.46 -6.77 -17.59
CA PHE A 419 4.00 -7.48 -16.41
C PHE A 419 5.52 -7.49 -16.38
N LEU A 420 6.15 -7.65 -17.54
CA LEU A 420 7.60 -7.63 -17.67
C LEU A 420 8.20 -6.28 -17.23
N ARG A 421 7.49 -5.16 -17.43
CA ARG A 421 7.93 -3.84 -16.97
C ARG A 421 8.06 -3.79 -15.45
N SER A 422 7.05 -4.27 -14.72
CA SER A 422 7.06 -4.37 -13.26
C SER A 422 8.20 -5.28 -12.78
N ASP A 423 8.36 -6.44 -13.43
CA ASP A 423 9.43 -7.40 -13.10
C ASP A 423 10.83 -6.81 -13.32
N VAL A 424 11.05 -6.14 -14.44
CA VAL A 424 12.35 -5.53 -14.79
C VAL A 424 12.71 -4.38 -13.85
N ILE A 425 11.75 -3.57 -13.40
CA ILE A 425 12.04 -2.57 -12.35
C ILE A 425 12.55 -3.28 -11.10
N GLY A 426 11.84 -4.31 -10.63
CA GLY A 426 12.25 -5.08 -9.45
C GLY A 426 13.62 -5.73 -9.61
N TRP A 427 13.91 -6.32 -10.78
CA TRP A 427 15.21 -6.91 -11.10
C TRP A 427 16.34 -5.89 -11.15
N ARG A 428 16.12 -4.71 -11.74
CA ARG A 428 17.11 -3.63 -11.76
C ARG A 428 17.42 -3.13 -10.36
N LEU A 429 16.40 -2.96 -9.52
CA LEU A 429 16.58 -2.57 -8.12
C LEU A 429 17.34 -3.66 -7.34
N ALA A 430 17.05 -4.94 -7.60
CA ALA A 430 17.76 -6.07 -6.99
C ALA A 430 19.23 -6.10 -7.43
N ASP A 431 19.53 -5.94 -8.71
CA ASP A 431 20.90 -5.85 -9.22
C ASP A 431 21.67 -4.70 -8.55
N ILE A 432 21.07 -3.50 -8.48
CA ILE A 432 21.65 -2.33 -7.83
C ILE A 432 21.91 -2.59 -6.33
N ALA A 433 20.96 -3.22 -5.62
CA ALA A 433 21.08 -3.53 -4.20
C ALA A 433 22.17 -4.58 -3.93
N LEU A 434 22.22 -5.64 -4.73
CA LEU A 434 23.21 -6.71 -4.60
C LEU A 434 24.61 -6.20 -4.95
N ASP A 435 24.76 -5.38 -6.01
CA ASP A 435 26.03 -4.71 -6.34
C ASP A 435 26.49 -3.81 -5.21
N ALA A 436 25.57 -3.07 -4.58
CA ALA A 436 25.89 -2.21 -3.45
C ALA A 436 26.43 -3.02 -2.27
N LEU A 437 25.83 -4.17 -1.92
CA LEU A 437 26.30 -5.06 -0.85
C LEU A 437 27.68 -5.68 -1.13
N GLU A 438 27.99 -5.98 -2.39
CA GLU A 438 29.26 -6.54 -2.86
C GLU A 438 30.35 -5.46 -3.03
N SER A 439 29.96 -4.20 -3.15
CA SER A 439 30.88 -3.08 -3.34
C SER A 439 31.81 -2.85 -2.15
N GLY A 440 32.92 -2.16 -2.40
CA GLY A 440 33.83 -1.69 -1.35
C GLY A 440 33.25 -0.55 -0.48
N GLU A 441 32.07 -0.03 -0.82
CA GLU A 441 31.37 1.01 -0.06
C GLU A 441 30.39 0.44 0.97
N ALA A 442 30.08 -0.87 0.89
CA ALA A 442 29.32 -1.56 1.91
C ALA A 442 30.13 -1.75 3.20
N GLU A 443 29.46 -1.56 4.33
CA GLU A 443 30.03 -1.57 5.66
C GLU A 443 29.50 -2.76 6.47
N ASP A 444 30.41 -3.54 7.06
CA ASP A 444 30.07 -4.47 8.14
C ASP A 444 29.94 -3.66 9.44
N VAL A 445 28.76 -3.70 10.06
CA VAL A 445 28.46 -2.92 11.25
C VAL A 445 28.80 -3.73 12.49
N GLU A 446 29.92 -3.38 13.11
CA GLU A 446 30.37 -4.00 14.35
C GLU A 446 29.54 -3.50 15.54
N ALA A 447 28.90 -4.42 16.26
CA ALA A 447 28.10 -4.16 17.46
C ALA A 447 27.12 -2.97 17.29
N PRO A 448 26.14 -3.05 16.36
CA PRO A 448 25.17 -1.97 16.18
C PRO A 448 24.33 -1.79 17.44
N ASP A 449 24.08 -0.55 17.86
CA ASP A 449 23.18 -0.25 18.98
C ASP A 449 21.74 -0.06 18.48
N LEU A 450 20.80 -0.83 19.02
CA LEU A 450 19.36 -0.72 18.79
C LEU A 450 18.74 0.27 19.78
N ALA A 451 18.04 1.26 19.27
CA ALA A 451 17.24 2.18 20.07
C ALA A 451 15.99 2.60 19.29
N PHE A 452 14.97 3.07 20.00
CA PHE A 452 13.80 3.66 19.37
C PHE A 452 13.16 4.74 20.24
N ALA A 453 12.39 5.62 19.60
CA ALA A 453 11.49 6.54 20.28
C ALA A 453 10.22 6.69 19.44
N ALA A 454 9.06 6.74 20.09
CA ALA A 454 7.76 6.88 19.43
C ALA A 454 6.84 7.85 20.18
N THR A 455 5.97 8.52 19.44
CA THR A 455 4.97 9.45 19.97
C THR A 455 3.69 9.37 19.17
N ALA A 456 2.57 9.13 19.86
CA ALA A 456 1.24 9.31 19.29
C ALA A 456 0.76 10.75 19.47
N TYR A 457 0.14 11.30 18.44
CA TYR A 457 -0.32 12.68 18.40
C TYR A 457 -1.54 12.84 17.50
N LYS A 458 -2.30 13.91 17.75
CA LYS A 458 -3.51 14.20 17.00
C LYS A 458 -3.24 15.17 15.87
N ILE A 459 -3.81 14.90 14.69
CA ILE A 459 -3.72 15.74 13.50
C ILE A 459 -5.12 16.25 13.16
N PRO A 460 -5.31 17.58 13.03
CA PRO A 460 -6.57 18.16 12.59
C PRO A 460 -6.84 17.85 11.12
N VAL A 461 -8.03 17.36 10.82
CA VAL A 461 -8.49 17.13 9.46
C VAL A 461 -9.08 18.44 8.93
N HIS A 462 -8.36 19.14 8.05
CA HIS A 462 -8.87 20.35 7.39
C HIS A 462 -9.68 20.02 6.16
N ASN A 463 -9.38 18.89 5.52
CA ASN A 463 -10.07 18.41 4.34
C ASN A 463 -11.54 18.09 4.68
N ARG A 464 -12.43 18.94 4.18
CA ARG A 464 -13.86 18.82 4.47
C ARG A 464 -14.54 17.71 3.69
N VAL A 465 -13.95 17.23 2.60
CA VAL A 465 -14.44 16.06 1.87
C VAL A 465 -14.27 14.83 2.75
N TYR A 466 -13.14 14.69 3.45
CA TYR A 466 -12.94 13.58 4.38
C TYR A 466 -13.92 13.57 5.54
N HIS A 467 -14.38 14.74 6.01
CA HIS A 467 -15.46 14.79 7.00
C HIS A 467 -16.76 14.16 6.50
N LEU A 468 -17.09 14.34 5.21
CA LEU A 468 -18.24 13.66 4.61
C LEU A 468 -18.00 12.15 4.59
N GLY A 469 -16.80 11.71 4.22
CA GLY A 469 -16.40 10.30 4.27
C GLY A 469 -16.55 9.68 5.67
N PHE A 470 -16.07 10.35 6.73
CA PHE A 470 -16.24 9.87 8.10
C PHE A 470 -17.72 9.80 8.53
N ILE A 471 -18.54 10.79 8.16
CA ILE A 471 -19.98 10.81 8.49
C ILE A 471 -20.73 9.73 7.72
N ALA A 472 -20.35 9.46 6.48
CA ALA A 472 -20.92 8.42 5.63
C ALA A 472 -20.45 7.01 6.01
N GLY A 473 -19.47 6.87 6.91
CA GLY A 473 -18.89 5.57 7.27
C GLY A 473 -17.95 5.00 6.21
N LEU A 474 -17.46 5.85 5.29
CA LEU A 474 -16.49 5.47 4.26
C LEU A 474 -15.17 4.98 4.86
N PHE A 475 -14.71 5.68 5.91
CA PHE A 475 -13.47 5.40 6.61
C PHE A 475 -13.74 4.68 7.93
N ASP A 476 -13.20 3.48 8.10
CA ASP A 476 -13.11 2.84 9.43
C ASP A 476 -12.00 3.48 10.25
N ARG A 477 -12.30 4.67 10.80
CA ARG A 477 -11.32 5.48 11.50
C ARG A 477 -11.93 6.34 12.60
N GLN A 478 -11.29 6.35 13.76
CA GLN A 478 -11.79 7.10 14.91
C GLN A 478 -11.47 8.60 14.82
N LEU A 479 -12.51 9.43 15.01
CA LEU A 479 -12.38 10.88 15.16
C LEU A 479 -12.31 11.32 16.63
N TYR A 480 -11.54 12.37 16.87
CA TYR A 480 -11.25 12.95 18.18
C TYR A 480 -11.51 14.46 18.21
N ASP A 481 -11.65 15.00 19.41
CA ASP A 481 -11.66 16.44 19.71
C ASP A 481 -12.70 17.26 18.94
N TRP A 482 -13.86 16.65 18.67
CA TRP A 482 -14.99 17.31 18.02
C TRP A 482 -16.33 16.93 18.67
N ASN A 483 -17.33 17.76 18.41
CA ASN A 483 -18.72 17.58 18.81
C ASN A 483 -19.54 17.19 17.57
N ASP A 484 -20.03 15.96 17.58
CA ASP A 484 -20.85 15.32 16.54
C ASP A 484 -22.20 16.00 16.30
N ARG A 485 -22.69 16.80 17.26
CA ARG A 485 -23.92 17.60 17.13
C ARG A 485 -23.66 19.02 16.64
N GLY A 486 -22.40 19.41 16.49
CA GLY A 486 -21.98 20.74 16.08
C GLY A 486 -21.69 20.83 14.58
N VAL A 487 -21.72 22.06 14.05
CA VAL A 487 -21.23 22.31 12.68
C VAL A 487 -19.72 22.20 12.67
N ILE A 488 -19.16 21.50 11.68
CA ILE A 488 -17.71 21.43 11.48
C ILE A 488 -17.19 22.79 11.02
N ASN A 489 -16.27 23.35 11.79
CA ASN A 489 -15.60 24.63 11.54
C ASN A 489 -14.31 24.67 12.37
N ASP A 490 -13.55 25.76 12.28
CA ASP A 490 -12.25 25.91 12.96
C ASP A 490 -12.31 25.76 14.50
N ARG A 491 -13.50 25.86 15.11
CA ARG A 491 -13.71 25.66 16.56
C ARG A 491 -14.22 24.26 16.92
N ASN A 492 -14.55 23.44 15.94
CA ASN A 492 -15.10 22.09 16.07
C ASN A 492 -14.53 21.18 14.97
N LEU A 493 -13.21 21.26 14.76
CA LEU A 493 -12.52 20.54 13.70
C LEU A 493 -12.14 19.13 14.20
N PRO A 494 -12.60 18.06 13.55
CA PRO A 494 -12.19 16.70 13.86
C PRO A 494 -10.68 16.50 13.78
N HIS A 495 -10.17 15.68 14.68
CA HIS A 495 -8.79 15.22 14.65
C HIS A 495 -8.76 13.70 14.46
N VAL A 496 -7.71 13.21 13.82
CA VAL A 496 -7.36 11.79 13.81
C VAL A 496 -6.14 11.57 14.72
N LEU A 497 -6.08 10.42 15.38
CA LEU A 497 -4.88 9.99 16.08
C LEU A 497 -3.93 9.32 15.09
N SER A 498 -2.65 9.64 15.19
CA SER A 498 -1.56 9.03 14.42
C SER A 498 -0.37 8.78 15.35
N GLU A 499 0.64 8.07 14.87
CA GLU A 499 1.87 7.79 15.61
C GLU A 499 3.08 7.90 14.68
N THR A 500 4.19 8.42 15.21
CA THR A 500 5.46 8.43 14.51
C THR A 500 6.53 7.82 15.41
N ALA A 501 7.44 7.06 14.80
CA ALA A 501 8.57 6.45 15.47
C ALA A 501 9.88 6.68 14.72
N ILE A 502 10.97 6.71 15.48
CA ILE A 502 12.35 6.61 15.00
C ILE A 502 12.94 5.33 15.58
N VAL A 503 13.57 4.51 14.75
CA VAL A 503 14.34 3.32 15.14
C VAL A 503 15.77 3.51 14.64
N THR A 504 16.75 3.39 15.53
CA THR A 504 18.17 3.40 15.16
C THR A 504 18.77 2.02 15.36
N LEU A 505 19.59 1.57 14.41
CA LEU A 505 20.40 0.36 14.52
C LEU A 505 21.82 0.66 14.03
N GLY A 506 22.72 0.93 14.97
CA GLY A 506 24.09 1.38 14.66
C GLY A 506 24.07 2.68 13.83
N PRO A 507 24.61 2.70 12.59
CA PRO A 507 24.63 3.91 11.77
C PRO A 507 23.32 4.17 11.02
N LEU A 508 22.35 3.25 11.07
CA LEU A 508 21.06 3.35 10.38
C LEU A 508 20.01 3.99 11.29
N THR A 509 19.20 4.87 10.70
CA THR A 509 17.99 5.42 11.30
C THR A 509 16.83 5.24 10.34
N LEU A 510 15.76 4.59 10.82
CA LEU A 510 14.46 4.51 10.15
C LEU A 510 13.51 5.47 10.85
N TYR A 511 12.80 6.32 10.11
CA TYR A 511 11.78 7.19 10.68
C TYR A 511 10.48 7.10 9.90
N THR A 512 9.37 6.91 10.62
CA THR A 512 8.07 6.63 10.01
C THR A 512 7.34 7.93 9.66
N VAL A 513 6.68 7.95 8.51
CA VAL A 513 5.88 9.09 8.08
C VAL A 513 4.46 8.61 7.79
N PRO A 514 3.43 9.24 8.39
CA PRO A 514 2.04 8.79 8.29
C PRO A 514 1.38 9.23 6.97
N GLY A 515 1.97 8.86 5.83
CA GLY A 515 1.47 9.21 4.49
C GLY A 515 2.56 9.36 3.43
N GLU A 516 2.20 10.06 2.37
CA GLU A 516 3.01 10.27 1.17
C GLU A 516 3.90 11.52 1.29
N LEU A 517 5.13 11.33 1.78
CA LEU A 517 6.09 12.41 1.97
C LEU A 517 6.72 12.88 0.65
N PHE A 518 6.66 14.18 0.42
CA PHE A 518 7.39 14.86 -0.66
C PHE A 518 8.91 14.78 -0.42
N PRO A 519 9.71 14.36 -1.42
CA PRO A 519 11.13 14.06 -1.24
C PRO A 519 11.94 15.26 -0.77
N GLU A 520 11.62 16.46 -1.20
CA GLU A 520 12.35 17.68 -0.83
C GLU A 520 12.25 18.02 0.66
N LEU A 521 11.21 17.56 1.36
CA LEU A 521 11.13 17.67 2.82
C LEU A 521 12.16 16.77 3.53
N ALA A 522 12.54 15.66 2.88
CA ALA A 522 13.54 14.72 3.39
C ALA A 522 14.96 15.11 3.00
N ILE A 523 15.20 15.44 1.73
CA ILE A 523 16.55 15.57 1.14
C ILE A 523 16.90 16.97 0.63
N GLY A 524 15.97 17.93 0.68
CA GLY A 524 16.15 19.24 0.04
C GLY A 524 16.13 19.14 -1.48
N GLY A 525 17.06 19.80 -2.16
CA GLY A 525 17.17 19.72 -3.63
C GLY A 525 16.48 20.85 -4.41
N TYR A 526 15.96 21.88 -3.71
CA TYR A 526 15.40 23.10 -4.31
C TYR A 526 16.38 23.87 -5.22
N ASP A 527 17.69 23.60 -5.12
CA ASP A 527 18.74 24.16 -5.97
C ASP A 527 18.92 23.44 -7.32
N GLY A 528 18.17 22.35 -7.54
CA GLY A 528 18.21 21.53 -8.73
C GLY A 528 19.26 20.43 -8.74
N ALA A 529 19.99 20.22 -7.65
CA ALA A 529 20.95 19.11 -7.53
C ALA A 529 20.28 17.73 -7.67
N LYS A 530 18.96 17.65 -7.46
CA LYS A 530 18.14 16.44 -7.50
C LYS A 530 17.13 16.40 -8.65
N ALA A 531 17.25 17.29 -9.64
CA ALA A 531 16.33 17.38 -10.77
C ALA A 531 16.77 16.55 -12.01
N PHE A 532 17.93 15.87 -11.96
CA PHE A 532 18.44 15.01 -13.05
C PHE A 532 18.49 15.70 -14.42
N GLY A 533 18.92 16.97 -14.45
CA GLY A 533 19.03 17.77 -15.67
C GLY A 533 17.71 18.34 -16.19
N ARG A 534 16.60 18.11 -15.48
CA ARG A 534 15.31 18.78 -15.73
C ARG A 534 15.29 20.15 -15.05
N PRO A 535 14.50 21.11 -15.56
CA PRO A 535 14.17 22.31 -14.79
C PRO A 535 13.53 21.92 -13.46
N VAL A 536 13.95 22.58 -12.37
CA VAL A 536 13.30 22.42 -11.05
C VAL A 536 11.85 22.89 -11.12
N VAL A 537 11.64 23.97 -11.86
CA VAL A 537 10.35 24.60 -12.13
C VAL A 537 10.34 24.95 -13.61
N ALA A 538 9.21 24.79 -14.29
CA ALA A 538 9.08 25.18 -15.69
C ALA A 538 9.29 26.71 -15.85
N PRO A 539 10.18 27.16 -16.77
CA PRO A 539 10.57 28.57 -16.87
C PRO A 539 9.43 29.57 -17.13
N ASP A 540 8.33 29.10 -17.72
CA ASP A 540 7.19 29.90 -18.14
C ASP A 540 5.89 29.48 -17.44
N ASP A 541 5.96 28.71 -16.34
CA ASP A 541 4.77 28.33 -15.57
C ASP A 541 4.35 29.49 -14.64
N PRO A 542 3.18 30.14 -14.87
CA PRO A 542 2.70 31.22 -14.03
C PRO A 542 2.18 30.74 -12.66
N LEU A 543 2.00 29.43 -12.47
CA LEU A 543 1.47 28.79 -11.26
C LEU A 543 2.54 27.99 -10.51
N ALA A 544 3.79 28.11 -10.96
CA ALA A 544 4.94 27.53 -10.31
C ALA A 544 5.03 27.86 -8.81
N PRO A 545 5.53 26.92 -7.99
CA PRO A 545 5.78 27.15 -6.58
C PRO A 545 6.82 28.28 -6.37
N ASP A 546 6.57 29.17 -5.41
CA ASP A 546 7.52 30.22 -5.03
C ASP A 546 8.67 29.64 -4.20
N LEU A 547 9.75 29.25 -4.88
CA LEU A 547 10.94 28.68 -4.25
C LEU A 547 11.63 29.64 -3.24
N SER A 548 11.31 30.93 -3.24
CA SER A 548 11.81 31.84 -2.19
C SER A 548 11.15 31.60 -0.82
N GLN A 549 10.02 30.91 -0.80
CA GLN A 549 9.32 30.48 0.42
C GLN A 549 9.61 29.03 0.79
N ALA A 550 10.34 28.28 -0.05
CA ALA A 550 10.73 26.91 0.24
C ALA A 550 11.58 26.84 1.52
N PRO A 551 11.42 25.80 2.35
CA PRO A 551 12.21 25.64 3.56
C PRO A 551 13.70 25.46 3.22
N GLY A 552 14.57 26.13 3.97
CA GLY A 552 16.00 25.87 3.95
C GLY A 552 16.40 24.71 4.88
N PRO A 553 17.66 24.24 4.82
CA PRO A 553 18.14 23.20 5.73
C PRO A 553 18.13 23.69 7.20
N PRO A 554 18.07 22.77 8.18
CA PRO A 554 18.12 21.30 8.03
C PRO A 554 16.82 20.70 7.48
N TYR A 555 16.94 19.69 6.61
CA TYR A 555 15.84 18.85 6.15
C TYR A 555 15.67 17.63 7.08
N LEU A 556 14.63 16.81 6.90
CA LEU A 556 14.38 15.67 7.82
C LEU A 556 15.59 14.74 7.96
N ASN A 557 16.30 14.41 6.86
CA ASN A 557 17.50 13.58 6.95
C ASN A 557 18.63 14.26 7.73
N ASP A 558 18.79 15.58 7.63
CA ASP A 558 19.82 16.33 8.38
C ASP A 558 19.56 16.31 9.90
N LEU A 559 18.29 16.13 10.30
CA LEU A 559 17.86 16.07 11.69
C LEU A 559 18.06 14.67 12.30
N MET A 560 18.04 13.62 11.48
CA MET A 560 18.11 12.25 11.97
C MET A 560 19.51 11.88 12.47
N PRO A 561 19.62 11.17 13.62
CA PRO A 561 20.90 10.63 14.05
C PRO A 561 21.44 9.59 13.04
N GLY A 562 22.73 9.28 13.12
CA GLY A 562 23.33 8.27 12.25
C GLY A 562 23.82 8.82 10.90
N ARG A 563 24.09 7.90 9.96
CA ARG A 563 24.63 8.20 8.61
C ARG A 563 23.71 7.74 7.48
N TYR A 564 22.92 6.71 7.72
CA TYR A 564 21.96 6.17 6.77
C TYR A 564 20.57 6.53 7.29
N HIS A 565 19.78 7.25 6.50
CA HIS A 565 18.50 7.80 6.93
C HIS A 565 17.42 7.29 5.99
N TRP A 566 16.55 6.42 6.51
CA TRP A 566 15.48 5.81 5.73
C TRP A 566 14.15 6.40 6.16
N VAL A 567 13.49 7.04 5.20
CA VAL A 567 12.06 7.33 5.30
C VAL A 567 11.33 5.99 5.24
N VAL A 568 10.47 5.74 6.20
CA VAL A 568 9.47 4.67 6.16
C VAL A 568 8.13 5.34 5.85
N GLY A 569 7.87 5.53 4.55
CA GLY A 569 6.63 6.10 4.04
C GLY A 569 5.45 5.19 4.32
N LEU A 570 4.25 5.79 4.39
CA LEU A 570 3.01 5.08 4.79
C LEU A 570 3.20 4.26 6.07
N GLY A 571 4.07 4.76 6.94
CA GLY A 571 4.54 4.09 8.14
C GLY A 571 3.71 4.54 9.32
N MET A 572 3.15 3.57 10.04
CA MET A 572 2.32 3.76 11.24
C MET A 572 0.94 4.36 10.98
N ASP A 573 0.69 4.84 9.76
CA ASP A 573 -0.58 5.42 9.32
C ASP A 573 -0.54 5.75 7.82
N GLU A 574 -1.71 6.01 7.24
CA GLU A 574 -1.88 6.63 5.93
C GLU A 574 -2.87 7.80 6.01
N LEU A 575 -2.41 9.01 5.72
CA LEU A 575 -3.19 10.26 5.82
C LEU A 575 -3.15 11.10 4.53
N GLY A 576 -2.79 10.45 3.43
CA GLY A 576 -2.62 11.03 2.11
C GLY A 576 -1.32 11.82 1.98
N TYR A 577 -1.32 12.83 1.11
CA TYR A 577 -0.12 13.60 0.80
C TYR A 577 0.30 14.56 1.91
N LEU A 578 1.61 14.56 2.18
CA LEU A 578 2.28 15.52 3.05
C LEU A 578 2.90 16.65 2.21
N VAL A 579 2.02 17.47 1.62
CA VAL A 579 2.40 18.61 0.78
C VAL A 579 3.08 19.71 1.63
N PRO A 580 4.25 20.24 1.22
CA PRO A 580 4.92 21.32 1.92
C PRO A 580 4.02 22.56 2.10
N PRO A 581 3.98 23.20 3.29
CA PRO A 581 3.05 24.30 3.55
C PRO A 581 3.20 25.52 2.64
N TYR A 582 4.39 25.75 2.08
CA TYR A 582 4.64 26.88 1.17
C TYR A 582 4.00 26.68 -0.21
N ASP A 583 3.69 25.44 -0.57
CA ASP A 583 3.13 25.02 -1.86
C ASP A 583 1.72 24.41 -1.72
N PHE A 584 1.13 24.45 -0.52
CA PHE A 584 -0.20 23.91 -0.27
C PHE A 584 -1.29 24.85 -0.81
N VAL A 585 -1.81 24.57 -2.00
CA VAL A 585 -2.83 25.41 -2.65
C VAL A 585 -4.14 24.63 -2.83
N VAL A 586 -5.25 25.25 -2.43
CA VAL A 586 -6.59 24.68 -2.59
C VAL A 586 -7.47 25.57 -3.46
N HIS A 587 -8.40 24.97 -4.19
CA HIS A 587 -9.33 25.72 -5.03
C HIS A 587 -10.09 26.77 -4.20
N PRO A 588 -10.16 28.05 -4.64
CA PRO A 588 -10.65 29.15 -3.81
C PRO A 588 -12.14 29.07 -3.44
N LEU A 589 -12.97 28.46 -4.29
CA LEU A 589 -14.42 28.30 -4.07
C LEU A 589 -14.84 26.92 -3.54
N THR A 590 -14.17 25.85 -3.96
CA THR A 590 -14.49 24.45 -3.67
C THR A 590 -13.24 23.71 -3.19
N PRO A 591 -12.62 24.13 -2.07
CA PRO A 591 -11.38 23.54 -1.59
C PRO A 591 -11.55 22.04 -1.33
N TYR A 592 -10.55 21.25 -1.70
CA TYR A 592 -10.50 19.78 -1.61
C TYR A 592 -11.47 19.01 -2.51
N LEU A 593 -12.58 19.62 -2.94
CA LEU A 593 -13.51 19.01 -3.91
C LEU A 593 -12.98 19.06 -5.34
N ARG A 594 -12.19 20.09 -5.66
CA ARG A 594 -11.54 20.27 -6.95
C ARG A 594 -10.12 20.73 -6.71
N GLU A 595 -9.25 20.33 -7.62
CA GLU A 595 -7.89 20.83 -7.69
C GLU A 595 -7.89 22.36 -7.88
N ALA A 596 -6.88 23.02 -7.33
CA ALA A 596 -6.61 24.42 -7.68
C ALA A 596 -6.17 24.52 -9.14
N GLU A 597 -6.11 25.74 -9.68
CA GLU A 597 -5.48 25.93 -10.99
C GLU A 597 -3.98 25.60 -10.86
N GLY A 598 -3.44 24.78 -11.76
CA GLY A 598 -2.09 24.22 -11.66
C GLY A 598 -2.14 22.73 -11.35
N ASP A 599 -0.98 22.14 -11.03
CA ASP A 599 -0.88 20.74 -10.60
C ASP A 599 -1.07 20.69 -9.07
N HIS A 600 -2.30 20.46 -8.59
CA HIS A 600 -2.63 20.49 -7.15
C HIS A 600 -3.56 19.33 -6.75
N TYR A 601 -3.24 18.14 -7.27
CA TYR A 601 -3.94 16.90 -6.98
C TYR A 601 -3.73 16.46 -5.52
N GLU A 602 -2.49 16.57 -5.05
CA GLU A 602 -2.03 16.09 -3.75
C GLU A 602 -2.78 16.77 -2.59
N GLU A 603 -3.13 18.05 -2.71
CA GLU A 603 -3.90 18.77 -1.69
C GLU A 603 -5.32 18.22 -1.55
N THR A 604 -5.94 17.73 -2.63
CA THR A 604 -7.27 17.11 -2.57
C THR A 604 -7.25 15.77 -1.83
N ASN A 605 -6.10 15.10 -1.86
CA ASN A 605 -5.81 13.85 -1.17
C ASN A 605 -4.93 14.04 0.06
N SER A 606 -5.05 15.17 0.76
CA SER A 606 -4.34 15.43 2.02
C SER A 606 -5.33 15.71 3.14
N VAL A 607 -5.02 15.30 4.37
CA VAL A 607 -5.77 15.76 5.56
C VAL A 607 -5.65 17.26 5.80
N GLY A 608 -4.64 17.93 5.21
CA GLY A 608 -4.52 19.39 5.19
C GLY A 608 -3.15 19.93 5.61
N PRO A 609 -2.97 21.26 5.54
CA PRO A 609 -1.65 21.92 5.62
C PRO A 609 -0.96 21.81 7.00
N ALA A 610 -1.67 21.34 8.02
CA ALA A 610 -1.12 21.17 9.35
C ALA A 610 -0.34 19.86 9.54
N ILE A 611 -0.44 18.90 8.60
CA ILE A 611 0.21 17.59 8.75
C ILE A 611 1.75 17.72 8.74
N VAL A 612 2.33 18.40 7.76
CA VAL A 612 3.79 18.52 7.62
C VAL A 612 4.43 19.18 8.85
N PRO A 613 4.01 20.38 9.32
CA PRO A 613 4.62 20.99 10.49
C PRO A 613 4.49 20.14 11.77
N ARG A 614 3.40 19.36 11.89
CA ARG A 614 3.21 18.46 13.05
C ARG A 614 4.17 17.28 13.00
N VAL A 615 4.24 16.59 11.86
CA VAL A 615 5.13 15.44 11.67
C VAL A 615 6.59 15.86 11.85
N GLN A 616 7.00 16.97 11.24
CA GLN A 616 8.35 17.53 11.38
C GLN A 616 8.69 17.83 12.85
N SER A 617 7.80 18.54 13.56
CA SER A 617 8.03 18.85 14.98
C SER A 617 8.13 17.61 15.87
N VAL A 618 7.35 16.56 15.60
CA VAL A 618 7.44 15.28 16.33
C VAL A 618 8.76 14.58 16.01
N LEU A 619 9.14 14.49 14.74
CA LEU A 619 10.38 13.86 14.31
C LEU A 619 11.62 14.57 14.85
N GLU A 620 11.64 15.89 14.82
CA GLU A 620 12.69 16.72 15.44
C GLU A 620 12.83 16.38 16.93
N HIS A 621 11.71 16.37 17.66
CA HIS A 621 11.72 16.07 19.09
C HIS A 621 12.21 14.64 19.40
N LEU A 622 11.79 13.65 18.62
CA LEU A 622 12.24 12.27 18.74
C LEU A 622 13.75 12.14 18.41
N ALA A 623 14.21 12.83 17.37
CA ALA A 623 15.61 12.81 16.96
C ALA A 623 16.51 13.49 17.99
N GLU A 624 16.08 14.61 18.58
CA GLU A 624 16.76 15.27 19.70
C GLU A 624 16.85 14.36 20.92
N HIS A 625 15.77 13.64 21.26
CA HIS A 625 15.75 12.69 22.38
C HIS A 625 16.77 11.55 22.20
N LEU A 626 16.83 10.97 20.99
CA LEU A 626 17.78 9.88 20.69
C LEU A 626 19.23 10.38 20.46
N GLY A 627 19.40 11.57 19.88
CA GLY A 627 20.71 12.17 19.58
C GLY A 627 21.36 12.87 20.77
N GLY A 628 20.57 13.40 21.70
CA GLY A 628 21.01 14.18 22.88
C GLY A 628 21.53 13.35 24.05
N GLY A 629 21.50 12.01 23.95
CA GLY A 629 22.01 11.07 24.97
C GLY A 629 23.52 10.80 24.94
N ARG A 630 24.32 11.57 24.17
CA ARG A 630 25.78 11.39 24.07
C ARG A 630 26.59 12.20 25.07
#